data_AF-A0A932SRJ5-F1
#
_entry.id   AF-A0A932SRJ5-F1
#
_cell.length_a   1.000
_cell.length_b   1.000
_cell.length_c   1.000
_cell.angle_alpha   90.00
_cell.angle_beta   90.00
_cell.angle_gamma   90.00
#
_symmetry.space_group_name_H-M   'P 1'
#
loop_
_entity.id
_entity.type
_entity.pdbx_description
1 polymer ?
#
loop_
_entity_poly.entity_id
_entity_poly.type
_entity_poly.pdbx_seq_one_letter_code
_entity_poly.pdbx_strand_id
1 'polypeptide(L)' 'MRRAADGDQDMQFRVYFGCAGWAPEQLEGELARNDWLIAEASTEFVFHANAYEVWDLLVADWNKSHPPLPGSQGDHRLN' A
#
# COMPACT_ATOMS: atom_id res chain seq x y z
N MET A 1 -19.58 -9.65 -13.85
CA MET A 1 -19.26 -8.98 -15.14
C MET A 1 -20.49 -8.37 -15.82
N ARG A 2 -21.64 -9.06 -15.93
CA ARG A 2 -22.83 -8.52 -16.64
C ARG A 2 -23.31 -7.15 -16.14
N ARG A 3 -23.33 -6.93 -14.81
CA ARG A 3 -23.71 -5.64 -14.20
C ARG A 3 -22.80 -4.44 -14.55
N ALA A 4 -21.51 -4.67 -14.83
CA ALA A 4 -20.62 -3.60 -15.33
C ALA A 4 -21.01 -3.18 -16.74
N ALA A 5 -21.45 -4.16 -17.55
CA ALA A 5 -21.92 -3.92 -18.91
C ALA A 5 -23.32 -3.30 -18.95
N ASP A 6 -24.12 -3.48 -17.88
CA ASP A 6 -25.48 -2.95 -17.76
C ASP A 6 -25.53 -1.47 -17.29
N GLY A 7 -24.38 -0.84 -17.04
CA GLY A 7 -24.28 0.61 -16.80
C GLY A 7 -24.64 1.08 -15.39
N ASP A 8 -24.50 0.21 -14.38
CA ASP A 8 -24.64 0.58 -12.97
C ASP A 8 -23.57 1.62 -12.59
N GLN A 9 -23.99 2.89 -12.41
CA GLN A 9 -23.09 4.03 -12.21
C GLN A 9 -22.40 4.02 -10.85
N ASP A 10 -22.91 3.26 -9.88
CA ASP A 10 -22.35 3.19 -8.53
C ASP A 10 -21.32 2.05 -8.37
N MET A 11 -21.12 1.22 -9.41
CA MET A 11 -20.23 0.08 -9.31
C MET A 11 -18.76 0.46 -9.57
N GLN A 12 -17.93 0.38 -8.52
CA GLN A 12 -16.49 0.57 -8.61
C GLN A 12 -15.79 -0.75 -8.95
N PHE A 13 -14.94 -0.74 -9.98
CA PHE A 13 -14.07 -1.87 -10.31
C PHE A 13 -12.72 -1.38 -10.82
N ARG A 14 -11.67 -2.16 -10.54
CA ARG A 14 -10.31 -1.93 -11.03
C ARG A 14 -9.74 -3.26 -11.48
N VAL A 15 -9.19 -3.29 -12.68
CA VAL A 15 -8.62 -4.50 -13.28
C VAL A 15 -7.11 -4.44 -13.16
N TYR A 16 -6.53 -5.51 -12.62
CA TYR A 16 -5.09 -5.69 -12.53
C TYR A 16 -4.69 -6.89 -13.39
N PHE A 17 -3.49 -6.84 -13.97
CA PHE A 17 -2.94 -7.93 -14.75
C PHE A 17 -1.63 -8.39 -14.13
N GLY A 18 -1.58 -9.66 -13.73
CA GLY A 18 -0.48 -10.24 -12.96
C GLY A 18 -0.68 -10.16 -11.45
N CYS A 19 0.23 -10.78 -10.71
CA CYS A 19 0.27 -10.76 -9.25
C CYS A 19 1.72 -10.76 -8.76
N ALA A 20 1.94 -10.15 -7.58
CA ALA A 20 3.15 -10.39 -6.82
C ALA A 20 3.00 -11.72 -6.06
N GLY A 21 4.07 -12.51 -6.02
CA GLY A 21 4.12 -13.77 -5.31
C GLY A 21 5.42 -13.89 -4.54
N TRP A 22 5.33 -14.54 -3.38
CA TRP A 22 6.47 -14.81 -2.51
C TRP A 22 6.71 -16.31 -2.44
N ALA A 23 7.97 -16.73 -2.46
CA ALA A 23 8.36 -18.09 -2.11
C ALA A 23 8.14 -18.36 -0.62
N PRO A 24 8.14 -19.63 -0.16
CA PRO A 24 8.03 -19.94 1.27
C PRO A 24 9.07 -19.16 2.09
N GLU A 25 8.63 -18.55 3.20
CA GLU A 25 9.43 -17.75 4.14
C GLU A 25 10.02 -16.43 3.59
N GLN A 26 9.82 -16.14 2.30
CA GLN A 26 10.41 -14.96 1.66
C GLN A 26 9.80 -13.67 2.21
N LEU A 27 8.48 -13.60 2.36
CA LEU A 27 7.78 -12.42 2.86
C LEU A 27 8.18 -12.12 4.31
N GLU A 28 8.23 -13.14 5.16
CA GLU A 28 8.65 -13.03 6.55
C GLU A 28 10.10 -12.53 6.66
N GLY A 29 10.99 -13.05 5.80
CA GLY A 29 12.36 -12.58 5.72
C GLY A 29 12.50 -11.13 5.25
N GLU A 30 11.68 -10.69 4.30
CA GLU A 30 11.61 -9.30 3.84
C GLU A 30 11.06 -8.37 4.93
N LEU A 31 10.01 -8.79 5.63
CA LEU A 31 9.45 -8.05 6.76
C LEU A 31 10.46 -7.90 7.91
N ALA A 32 11.20 -8.95 8.24
CA ALA A 32 12.23 -8.90 9.28
C ALA A 32 13.37 -7.91 8.96
N ARG A 33 13.61 -7.62 7.68
CA ARG A 33 14.60 -6.61 7.22
C ARG A 33 14.04 -5.19 7.11
N ASN A 34 12.75 -5.01 7.39
CA ASN A 34 12.01 -3.75 7.14
C ASN A 34 11.96 -3.36 5.65
N ASP A 35 11.93 -4.34 4.74
CA ASP A 35 11.79 -4.07 3.30
C ASP A 35 10.35 -3.63 2.95
N TRP A 36 9.36 -3.92 3.82
CA TRP A 36 7.95 -3.56 3.63
C TRP A 36 7.36 -2.82 4.83
N LEU A 37 6.54 -1.81 4.53
CA LEU A 37 5.63 -1.19 5.50
C LEU A 37 4.26 -1.88 5.40
N ILE A 38 3.71 -2.31 6.53
CA ILE A 38 2.37 -2.92 6.59
C ILE A 38 1.35 -1.84 6.96
N ALA A 39 0.31 -1.69 6.15
CA ALA A 39 -0.84 -0.82 6.41
C ALA A 39 -2.15 -1.62 6.31
N GLU A 40 -3.20 -1.13 6.96
CA GLU A 40 -4.53 -1.74 6.86
C GLU A 40 -5.11 -1.58 5.45
N ALA A 41 -5.70 -2.65 4.92
CA ALA A 41 -6.34 -2.62 3.62
C ALA A 41 -7.68 -1.87 3.68
N SER A 42 -7.85 -0.84 2.86
CA SER A 42 -9.10 -0.08 2.73
C SER A 42 -9.56 -0.03 1.27
N THR A 43 -10.88 -0.11 1.05
CA THR A 43 -11.49 0.04 -0.27
C THR A 43 -11.25 1.45 -0.85
N GLU A 44 -11.08 2.45 0.00
CA GLU A 44 -10.74 3.82 -0.40
C GLU A 44 -9.41 3.87 -1.18
N PHE A 45 -8.39 3.14 -0.71
CA PHE A 45 -7.09 3.08 -1.39
C PHE A 45 -7.13 2.20 -2.64
N VAL A 46 -7.84 1.07 -2.59
CA VAL A 46 -7.96 0.14 -3.73
C VAL A 46 -8.69 0.79 -4.91
N PHE A 47 -9.76 1.54 -4.62
CA PHE A 47 -10.60 2.20 -5.63
C PHE A 47 -10.35 3.71 -5.74
N HIS A 48 -9.24 4.21 -5.17
CA HIS A 48 -8.88 5.62 -5.24
C HIS A 48 -8.86 6.10 -6.70
N ALA A 49 -9.35 7.32 -6.97
CA ALA A 49 -9.48 7.84 -8.32
C ALA A 49 -8.14 7.90 -9.05
N ASN A 50 -7.10 8.38 -8.36
CA ASN A 50 -5.73 8.41 -8.87
C ASN A 50 -4.88 7.32 -8.20
N ALA A 51 -4.48 6.32 -8.98
CA ALA A 51 -3.64 5.23 -8.47
C ALA A 51 -2.22 5.69 -8.08
N TYR A 52 -1.72 6.77 -8.68
CA TYR A 52 -0.36 7.27 -8.42
C TYR A 52 -0.26 8.01 -7.07
N GLU A 53 -1.38 8.45 -6.50
CA GLU A 53 -1.42 9.10 -5.19
C GLU A 53 -1.52 8.10 -4.03
N VAL A 54 -1.90 6.85 -4.31
CA VAL A 54 -2.19 5.85 -3.27
C VAL A 54 -0.96 5.59 -2.39
N TRP A 55 0.23 5.55 -2.97
CA TRP A 55 1.47 5.36 -2.22
C TRP A 55 1.72 6.48 -1.23
N ASP A 56 1.68 7.73 -1.68
CA ASP A 56 1.96 8.90 -0.84
C ASP A 56 0.94 9.03 0.29
N LEU A 57 -0.34 8.74 0.00
CA LEU A 57 -1.41 8.73 0.99
C LEU A 57 -1.21 7.63 2.04
N LEU A 58 -0.87 6.41 1.62
CA LEU A 58 -0.61 5.29 2.53
C LEU A 58 0.61 5.53 3.41
N VAL A 59 1.71 6.04 2.84
CA VAL A 59 2.93 6.35 3.61
C VAL A 59 2.65 7.49 4.61
N ALA A 60 1.91 8.52 4.20
CA ALA A 60 1.52 9.60 5.09
C ALA A 60 0.63 9.12 6.23
N ASP A 61 -0.29 8.19 5.97
CA ASP A 61 -1.15 7.59 6.99
C ASP A 61 -0.36 6.67 7.94
N TRP A 62 0.52 5.83 7.40
CA TRP A 62 1.39 4.94 8.17
C TRP A 62 2.29 5.72 9.13
N ASN A 63 2.87 6.84 8.69
CA ASN A 63 3.70 7.69 9.54
C ASN A 63 2.92 8.34 10.70
N LYS A 64 1.61 8.57 10.55
CA LYS A 64 0.77 9.08 11.65
C LYS A 64 0.54 8.02 12.72
N SER A 65 0.36 6.77 12.31
CA SER A 65 0.19 5.63 13.23
C SER A 65 1.51 5.15 13.84
N HIS A 66 2.63 5.41 13.17
CA HIS A 66 3.99 5.04 13.60
C HIS A 66 4.88 6.28 13.66
N PRO A 67 4.64 7.19 14.62
CA PRO A 67 5.45 8.40 14.73
C PRO A 67 6.92 8.02 15.03
N PRO A 68 7.90 8.72 14.42
CA PRO A 68 9.29 8.50 14.74
C PRO A 68 9.52 8.69 16.24
N LEU A 69 10.33 7.82 16.84
CA LEU A 69 10.65 7.90 18.26
C LEU A 69 11.25 9.28 18.57
N PRO A 70 10.86 9.93 19.67
CA PRO A 70 11.49 11.18 20.10
C PRO A 70 13.01 10.98 20.23
N GLY A 71 13.78 11.65 19.37
CA GLY A 71 15.25 11.56 19.34
C GLY A 71 15.86 10.80 18.17
N SER A 72 15.07 10.22 17.26
CA SER A 72 15.59 9.72 15.98
C SER A 72 15.86 10.90 15.02
N GLN A 73 16.96 11.63 15.24
CA GLN A 73 17.51 12.53 14.24
C GLN A 73 17.98 11.69 13.06
N GLY A 74 17.48 11.99 11.86
CA GLY A 74 17.88 11.32 10.62
C GLY A 74 19.35 11.56 10.32
N ASP A 75 20.21 10.60 10.69
CA ASP A 75 21.59 10.58 10.22
C ASP A 75 21.64 9.91 8.85
N HIS A 76 21.34 10.71 7.82
CA HIS A 76 21.55 10.36 6.41
C HIS A 76 23.02 10.55 5.98
N ARG A 77 24.02 10.29 6.84
CA ARG A 77 25.45 10.41 6.49
C ARG A 77 26.24 9.10 6.57
N LEU A 78 25.63 7.99 6.16
CA LEU A 78 26.37 6.77 5.80
C LEU A 78 26.13 6.47 4.32
N ASN A 79 26.83 7.20 3.46
CA ASN A 79 27.30 6.77 2.15
C ASN A 79 28.64 7.45 1.86
#